data_AF-A0A968JLT1-F1
#
_entry.id   AF-A0A968JLT1-F1
#
_cell.length_a   1.000
_cell.length_b   1.000
_cell.length_c   1.000
_cell.angle_alpha   90.00
_cell.angle_beta   90.00
_cell.angle_gamma   90.00
#
_symmetry.space_group_name_H-M   'P 1'
#
loop_
_entity.id
_entity.type
_entity.pdbx_description
1 polymer ?
#
loop_
_entity_poly.entity_id
_entity_poly.type
_entity_poly.pdbx_seq_one_letter_code
_entity_poly.pdbx_strand_id
1 'polypeptide(L)'
;MEDLIQQGLRQFRRTNSHFIKLRYAYQMIRLAHYKGSYQEALKLYDFLIPKTDERNSLIYYWLLGHRAGALYALGNAVEAAYLYAVIFKNAPERRASAYQSFSIKTVEEWNACFNKCKDDEERNAMYAIRALSAGSKVVEEMRNIYALNPKSEFLELLLVRSIRQLERELLGYPVGTGVRRHQRTAHKIPKDDKGNWAIALRHFSHEAQKNNKVKRPELWHIAEGYLAFLAGDYYGAEKNTPASRTSS
;
A
#
# COMPACT_ATOMS: atom_id res chain seq x y z
N MET A 1 30.12 -9.61 -13.10
CA MET A 1 29.11 -8.54 -13.18
C MET A 1 29.69 -7.26 -13.78
N GLU A 2 30.92 -6.88 -13.46
CA GLU A 2 31.57 -5.65 -13.99
C GLU A 2 31.59 -5.60 -15.52
N ASP A 3 32.04 -6.66 -16.20
CA ASP A 3 32.10 -6.70 -17.66
C ASP A 3 30.74 -6.48 -18.33
N LEU A 4 29.67 -6.98 -17.71
CA LEU A 4 28.29 -6.80 -18.20
C LEU A 4 27.83 -5.35 -18.04
N ILE A 5 28.22 -4.67 -16.97
CA ILE A 5 27.95 -3.25 -16.76
C ILE A 5 28.67 -2.44 -17.85
N GLN A 6 29.95 -2.73 -18.10
CA GLN A 6 30.73 -2.04 -19.14
C GLN A 6 30.18 -2.30 -20.55
N GLN A 7 29.77 -3.54 -20.85
CA GLN A 7 29.07 -3.87 -22.10
C GLN A 7 27.74 -3.11 -22.21
N GLY A 8 26.95 -3.07 -21.14
CA GLY A 8 25.70 -2.31 -21.07
C GLY A 8 25.91 -0.83 -21.35
N LEU A 9 26.97 -0.21 -20.81
CA LEU A 9 27.31 1.19 -21.06
C LEU A 9 27.65 1.45 -22.52
N ARG A 10 28.40 0.54 -23.17
CA ARG A 10 28.71 0.65 -24.61
C ARG A 10 27.44 0.58 -25.45
N GLN A 11 26.53 -0.36 -25.16
CA GLN A 11 25.28 -0.49 -25.90
C GLN A 11 24.34 0.69 -25.65
N PHE A 12 24.25 1.17 -24.41
CA PHE A 12 23.47 2.34 -24.04
C PHE A 12 23.86 3.57 -24.87
N ARG A 13 25.17 3.82 -25.05
CA ARG A 13 25.69 4.96 -25.84
C ARG A 13 25.38 4.86 -27.33
N ARG A 14 25.28 3.65 -27.87
CA ARG A 14 24.98 3.39 -29.30
C ARG A 14 23.49 3.36 -29.59
N THR A 15 22.66 3.26 -28.57
CA THR A 15 21.21 3.17 -28.70
C THR A 15 20.61 4.57 -28.77
N ASN A 16 19.71 4.81 -29.73
CA ASN A 16 18.97 6.08 -29.81
C ASN A 16 17.61 6.02 -29.09
N SER A 17 16.93 4.87 -29.14
CA SER A 17 15.61 4.69 -28.52
C SER A 17 15.65 4.84 -27.00
N HIS A 18 14.88 5.81 -26.46
CA HIS A 18 14.77 6.04 -25.02
C HIS A 18 14.19 4.82 -24.28
N PHE A 19 13.27 4.11 -24.91
CA PHE A 19 12.67 2.87 -24.40
C PHE A 19 13.70 1.76 -24.19
N ILE A 20 14.64 1.60 -25.12
CA ILE A 20 15.72 0.61 -25.02
C ILE A 20 16.80 1.09 -24.04
N LYS A 21 17.15 2.38 -24.06
CA LYS A 21 18.10 2.97 -23.09
C LYS A 21 17.67 2.74 -21.65
N LEU A 22 16.39 2.93 -21.34
CA LEU A 22 15.88 2.69 -19.98
C LEU A 22 16.06 1.23 -19.53
N ARG A 23 15.88 0.27 -20.44
CA ARG A 23 16.11 -1.15 -20.14
C ARG A 23 17.58 -1.44 -19.87
N TYR A 24 18.49 -0.87 -20.67
CA TYR A 24 19.92 -0.97 -20.37
C TYR A 24 20.27 -0.33 -19.02
N ALA A 25 19.71 0.84 -18.71
CA ALA A 25 19.89 1.48 -17.42
C ALA A 25 19.42 0.61 -16.26
N TYR A 26 18.23 0.02 -16.38
CA TYR A 26 17.70 -0.92 -15.40
C TYR A 26 18.63 -2.10 -15.17
N GLN A 27 19.10 -2.75 -16.25
CA GLN A 27 19.99 -3.91 -16.13
C GLN A 27 21.31 -3.55 -15.45
N MET A 28 21.94 -2.43 -15.82
CA MET A 28 23.21 -2.00 -15.23
C MET A 28 23.07 -1.65 -13.74
N ILE A 29 22.05 -0.88 -13.37
CA ILE A 29 21.80 -0.50 -11.96
C ILE A 29 21.48 -1.75 -11.13
N ARG A 30 20.68 -2.66 -11.69
CA ARG A 30 20.38 -3.95 -11.06
C ARG A 30 21.65 -4.78 -10.82
N LEU A 31 22.53 -4.89 -11.82
CA LEU A 31 23.80 -5.61 -11.69
C LEU A 31 24.69 -5.00 -10.61
N ALA A 32 24.84 -3.67 -10.59
CA ALA A 32 25.61 -2.97 -9.55
C ALA A 32 25.02 -3.19 -8.14
N HIS A 33 23.70 -3.17 -8.02
CA HIS A 33 23.00 -3.46 -6.77
C HIS A 33 23.25 -4.90 -6.29
N TYR A 34 23.07 -5.91 -7.15
CA TYR A 34 23.27 -7.32 -6.76
C TYR A 34 24.74 -7.67 -6.50
N LYS A 35 25.68 -6.92 -7.08
CA LYS A 35 27.11 -6.99 -6.75
C LYS A 35 27.43 -6.41 -5.36
N GLY A 36 26.50 -5.67 -4.74
CA GLY A 36 26.72 -4.95 -3.48
C GLY A 36 27.43 -3.60 -3.65
N SER A 37 27.66 -3.15 -4.89
CA SER A 37 28.31 -1.88 -5.22
C SER A 37 27.28 -0.73 -5.20
N TYR A 38 26.71 -0.44 -4.04
CA TYR A 38 25.58 0.50 -3.90
C TYR A 38 25.91 1.93 -4.35
N GLN A 39 27.12 2.43 -4.04
CA GLN A 39 27.54 3.75 -4.51
C GLN A 39 27.64 3.80 -6.04
N GLU A 40 28.09 2.72 -6.67
CA GLU A 40 28.15 2.59 -8.12
C GLU A 40 26.74 2.58 -8.72
N ALA A 41 25.80 1.87 -8.11
CA ALA A 41 24.40 1.85 -8.55
C ALA A 41 23.78 3.25 -8.54
N LEU A 42 24.08 4.09 -7.53
CA LEU A 42 23.62 5.47 -7.47
C LEU A 42 24.30 6.34 -8.54
N LYS A 43 25.63 6.22 -8.73
CA LYS A 43 26.34 6.94 -9.80
C LYS A 43 25.80 6.58 -11.19
N LEU A 44 25.51 5.30 -11.44
CA LEU A 44 24.90 4.84 -12.67
C LEU A 44 23.49 5.41 -12.84
N TYR A 45 22.69 5.46 -11.78
CA TYR A 45 21.37 6.10 -11.81
C TYR A 45 21.48 7.57 -12.25
N ASP A 46 22.31 8.35 -11.55
CA ASP A 46 22.47 9.78 -11.80
C ASP A 46 23.04 10.06 -13.20
N PHE A 47 23.90 9.17 -13.72
CA PHE A 47 24.44 9.31 -15.06
C PHE A 47 23.45 8.91 -16.16
N LEU A 48 22.71 7.81 -16.00
CA LEU A 48 21.94 7.19 -17.08
C LEU A 48 20.52 7.75 -17.20
N ILE A 49 19.83 7.95 -16.08
CA ILE A 49 18.42 8.35 -16.09
C ILE A 49 18.17 9.71 -16.77
N PRO A 50 19.01 10.75 -16.57
CA PRO A 50 18.81 12.02 -17.28
C PRO A 50 18.95 11.90 -18.81
N LYS A 51 19.53 10.81 -19.32
CA LYS A 51 19.69 10.52 -20.76
C LYS A 51 18.56 9.64 -21.31
N THR A 52 17.49 9.49 -20.53
CA THR A 52 16.26 8.75 -20.86
C THR A 52 15.04 9.63 -20.61
N ASP A 53 13.97 9.44 -21.38
CA ASP A 53 12.79 10.34 -21.32
C ASP A 53 11.55 9.62 -20.75
N GLU A 54 11.63 8.32 -20.50
CA GLU A 54 10.47 7.48 -20.18
C GLU A 54 10.31 7.25 -18.67
N ARG A 55 9.90 8.30 -17.95
CA ARG A 55 9.78 8.29 -16.47
C ARG A 55 8.48 7.69 -15.93
N ASN A 56 7.52 7.39 -16.82
CA ASN A 56 6.24 6.78 -16.46
C ASN A 56 6.12 5.37 -17.07
N SER A 57 7.13 4.53 -16.86
CA SER A 57 7.11 3.14 -17.32
C SER A 57 7.33 2.17 -16.16
N LEU A 58 6.82 0.94 -16.35
CA LEU A 58 7.02 -0.19 -15.45
C LEU A 58 8.51 -0.35 -15.07
N ILE A 59 9.39 -0.29 -16.07
CA ILE A 59 10.83 -0.48 -15.91
C ILE A 59 11.45 0.63 -15.07
N TYR A 60 10.95 1.87 -15.18
CA TYR A 60 11.42 2.97 -14.37
C TYR A 60 11.13 2.74 -12.87
N TYR A 61 9.94 2.28 -12.51
CA TYR A 61 9.63 1.98 -11.10
C TYR A 61 10.43 0.79 -10.56
N TRP A 62 10.72 -0.21 -11.39
CA TRP A 62 11.59 -1.34 -10.99
C TRP A 62 13.02 -0.89 -10.74
N LEU A 63 13.51 0.02 -11.57
CA LEU A 63 14.82 0.66 -11.42
C LEU A 63 14.86 1.51 -10.14
N LEU A 64 13.81 2.28 -9.85
CA LEU A 64 13.68 3.02 -8.59
C LEU A 64 13.76 2.10 -7.36
N GLY A 65 13.22 0.87 -7.45
CA GLY A 65 13.35 -0.11 -6.37
C GLY A 65 14.81 -0.46 -6.05
N HIS A 66 15.64 -0.65 -7.08
CA HIS A 66 17.08 -0.88 -6.89
C HIS A 66 17.80 0.35 -6.36
N ARG A 67 17.42 1.56 -6.80
CA ARG A 67 17.96 2.81 -6.23
C ARG A 67 17.61 2.94 -4.74
N ALA A 68 16.35 2.67 -4.38
CA ALA A 68 15.88 2.70 -3.00
C ALA A 68 16.62 1.69 -2.13
N GLY A 69 16.82 0.46 -2.62
CA GLY A 69 17.63 -0.56 -1.95
C GLY A 69 19.08 -0.12 -1.72
N ALA A 70 19.72 0.49 -2.74
CA ALA A 70 21.08 1.02 -2.62
C ALA A 70 21.17 2.17 -1.60
N LEU A 71 20.19 3.09 -1.60
CA LEU A 71 20.12 4.18 -0.62
C LEU A 71 19.96 3.65 0.81
N TYR A 72 19.08 2.66 1.00
CA TYR A 72 18.87 2.03 2.30
C TYR A 72 20.16 1.37 2.82
N ALA A 73 20.86 0.62 1.95
CA ALA A 73 22.11 -0.03 2.31
C ALA A 73 23.25 0.95 2.65
N LEU A 74 23.18 2.18 2.14
CA LEU A 74 24.12 3.27 2.45
C LEU A 74 23.69 4.12 3.65
N GLY A 75 22.63 3.73 4.37
CA GLY A 75 22.14 4.42 5.57
C GLY A 75 21.15 5.55 5.31
N ASN A 76 20.76 5.80 4.05
CA ASN A 76 19.78 6.81 3.71
C ASN A 76 18.35 6.24 3.71
N ALA A 77 17.89 5.84 4.91
CA ALA A 77 16.62 5.15 5.09
C ALA A 77 15.40 6.01 4.70
N VAL A 78 15.41 7.30 5.03
CA VAL A 78 14.30 8.23 4.75
C VAL A 78 14.07 8.39 3.24
N GLU A 79 15.14 8.59 2.47
CA GLU A 79 15.03 8.70 1.01
C GLU A 79 14.60 7.37 0.39
N ALA A 80 15.11 6.24 0.89
CA ALA A 80 14.69 4.92 0.43
C ALA A 80 13.20 4.67 0.70
N ALA A 81 12.70 4.98 1.90
CA ALA A 81 11.30 4.84 2.27
C ALA A 81 10.38 5.70 1.38
N TYR A 82 10.79 6.95 1.10
CA TYR A 82 10.07 7.83 0.19
C TYR A 82 9.95 7.22 -1.21
N LEU A 83 11.05 6.70 -1.77
CA LEU A 83 11.03 6.04 -3.07
C LEU A 83 10.13 4.79 -3.07
N TYR A 84 10.12 3.99 -2.00
CA TYR A 84 9.21 2.85 -1.88
C TYR A 84 7.74 3.29 -1.80
N ALA A 85 7.43 4.42 -1.15
CA ALA A 85 6.07 4.98 -1.18
C ALA A 85 5.65 5.39 -2.60
N VAL A 86 6.55 6.01 -3.36
CA VAL A 86 6.31 6.37 -4.77
C VAL A 86 6.10 5.11 -5.64
N ILE A 87 6.87 4.05 -5.42
CA ILE A 87 6.69 2.77 -6.13
C ILE A 87 5.34 2.13 -5.74
N PHE A 88 4.99 2.15 -4.47
CA PHE A 88 3.73 1.59 -3.98
C PHE A 88 2.50 2.26 -4.61
N LYS A 89 2.55 3.59 -4.79
CA LYS A 89 1.52 4.35 -5.52
C LYS A 89 1.40 3.88 -6.96
N ASN A 90 2.51 3.97 -7.71
CA ASN A 90 2.49 3.96 -9.16
C ASN A 90 2.69 2.58 -9.82
N ALA A 91 3.17 1.57 -9.09
CA ALA A 91 3.49 0.25 -9.61
C ALA A 91 2.72 -0.85 -8.84
N PRO A 92 1.44 -1.13 -9.20
CA PRO A 92 0.60 -2.12 -8.52
C PRO A 92 1.25 -3.49 -8.36
N GLU A 93 1.99 -3.94 -9.38
CA GLU A 93 2.68 -5.23 -9.41
C GLU A 93 3.92 -5.29 -8.51
N ARG A 94 4.43 -4.14 -8.06
CA ARG A 94 5.54 -4.03 -7.11
C ARG A 94 5.11 -3.59 -5.71
N ARG A 95 3.83 -3.34 -5.46
CA ARG A 95 3.30 -2.93 -4.13
C ARG A 95 3.74 -3.86 -3.01
N ALA A 96 3.67 -5.18 -3.22
CA ALA A 96 4.08 -6.15 -2.20
C ALA A 96 5.57 -6.01 -1.84
N SER A 97 6.44 -5.85 -2.83
CA SER A 97 7.87 -5.63 -2.63
C SER A 97 8.14 -4.28 -1.96
N ALA A 98 7.48 -3.21 -2.42
CA ALA A 98 7.63 -1.88 -1.86
C ALA A 98 7.18 -1.83 -0.40
N TYR A 99 6.05 -2.47 -0.07
CA TYR A 99 5.57 -2.62 1.30
C TYR A 99 6.58 -3.35 2.20
N GLN A 100 7.17 -4.46 1.72
CA GLN A 100 8.16 -5.21 2.49
C GLN A 100 9.48 -4.44 2.70
N SER A 101 9.85 -3.58 1.75
CA SER A 101 11.09 -2.80 1.80
C SER A 101 10.93 -1.42 2.42
N PHE A 102 9.70 -0.97 2.66
CA PHE A 102 9.43 0.29 3.34
C PHE A 102 9.77 0.16 4.83
N SER A 103 10.73 0.95 5.29
CA SER A 103 11.19 0.93 6.68
C SER A 103 11.27 2.35 7.23
N ILE A 104 10.37 2.66 8.15
CA ILE A 104 10.38 3.87 8.98
C ILE A 104 10.16 3.41 10.43
N LYS A 105 11.04 3.83 11.33
CA LYS A 105 11.03 3.39 12.73
C LYS A 105 10.60 4.47 13.70
N THR A 106 10.89 5.73 13.39
CA THR A 106 10.63 6.85 14.29
C THR A 106 9.66 7.87 13.71
N VAL A 107 9.09 8.71 14.58
CA VAL A 107 8.19 9.79 14.17
C VAL A 107 8.95 10.86 13.39
N GLU A 108 10.22 11.08 13.70
CA GLU A 108 11.09 12.02 12.99
C GLU A 108 11.35 11.53 11.56
N GLU A 109 11.67 10.24 11.38
CA GLU A 109 11.82 9.63 10.06
C GLU A 109 10.52 9.69 9.25
N TRP A 110 9.38 9.45 9.91
CA TRP A 110 8.06 9.59 9.30
C TRP A 110 7.84 11.00 8.77
N ASN A 111 8.04 12.01 9.61
CA ASN A 111 7.86 13.41 9.25
C ASN A 111 8.83 13.84 8.15
N ALA A 112 10.09 13.41 8.22
CA ALA A 112 11.08 13.68 7.19
C ALA A 112 10.71 13.06 5.83
N CYS A 113 10.18 11.83 5.83
CA CYS A 113 9.69 11.17 4.62
C CYS A 113 8.41 11.83 4.10
N PHE A 114 7.49 12.20 4.99
CA PHE A 114 6.24 12.88 4.65
C PHE A 114 6.48 14.25 4.01
N ASN A 115 7.46 15.01 4.51
CA ASN A 115 7.86 16.30 3.95
C ASN A 115 8.51 16.18 2.56
N LYS A 116 8.98 14.99 2.15
CA LYS A 116 9.48 14.74 0.80
C LYS A 116 8.38 14.47 -0.22
N CYS A 117 7.17 14.13 0.23
CA CYS A 117 6.04 13.88 -0.66
C CYS A 117 5.62 15.16 -1.39
N LYS A 118 5.53 15.07 -2.71
CA LYS A 118 5.26 16.19 -3.62
C LYS A 118 3.79 16.51 -3.71
N ASP A 119 2.94 15.49 -3.63
CA ASP A 119 1.50 15.61 -3.77
C ASP A 119 0.76 14.84 -2.68
N ASP A 120 -0.55 15.11 -2.55
CA ASP A 120 -1.40 14.44 -1.57
C ASP A 120 -1.58 12.95 -1.87
N GLU A 121 -1.38 12.51 -3.10
CA GLU A 121 -1.47 11.09 -3.45
C GLU A 121 -0.25 10.29 -2.96
N GLU A 122 0.95 10.87 -2.97
CA GLU A 122 2.16 10.30 -2.35
C GLU A 122 2.00 10.24 -0.83
N ARG A 123 1.44 11.28 -0.21
CA ARG A 123 1.09 11.28 1.22
C ARG A 123 0.06 10.20 1.55
N ASN A 124 -0.94 10.02 0.70
CA ASN A 124 -1.91 8.95 0.84
C ASN A 124 -1.27 7.56 0.74
N ALA A 125 -0.30 7.38 -0.15
CA ALA A 125 0.44 6.12 -0.27
C ALA A 125 1.23 5.80 1.01
N MET A 126 1.86 6.80 1.64
CA MET A 126 2.53 6.62 2.93
C MET A 126 1.55 6.17 4.02
N TYR A 127 0.42 6.86 4.19
CA TYR A 127 -0.60 6.46 5.16
C TYR A 127 -1.14 5.06 4.88
N ALA A 128 -1.34 4.72 3.61
CA ALA A 128 -1.78 3.38 3.20
C ALA A 128 -0.76 2.29 3.56
N ILE A 129 0.53 2.52 3.33
CA ILE A 129 1.59 1.58 3.72
C ILE A 129 1.59 1.38 5.24
N ARG A 130 1.52 2.46 6.02
CA ARG A 130 1.47 2.37 7.50
C ARG A 130 0.23 1.63 7.98
N ALA A 131 -0.92 1.86 7.35
CA ALA A 131 -2.17 1.16 7.65
C ALA A 131 -2.13 -0.34 7.30
N LEU A 132 -1.25 -0.77 6.39
CA LEU A 132 -1.06 -2.19 6.06
C LEU A 132 -0.16 -2.91 7.07
N SER A 133 0.67 -2.17 7.80
CA SER A 133 1.59 -2.70 8.81
C SER A 133 0.87 -3.30 10.01
N ALA A 134 1.47 -4.34 10.60
CA ALA A 134 0.95 -4.98 11.79
C ALA A 134 0.90 -4.01 12.98
N GLY A 135 -0.17 -4.05 13.77
CA GLY A 135 -0.35 -3.16 14.93
C GLY A 135 -0.69 -1.71 14.59
N SER A 136 -0.90 -1.38 13.32
CA SER A 136 -1.33 -0.04 12.92
C SER A 136 -2.76 0.25 13.32
N LYS A 137 -3.05 1.54 13.56
CA LYS A 137 -4.39 2.02 13.83
C LYS A 137 -5.10 2.34 12.52
N VAL A 138 -5.52 1.30 11.82
CA VAL A 138 -6.03 1.38 10.43
C VAL A 138 -7.11 2.45 10.25
N VAL A 139 -8.06 2.57 11.17
CA VAL A 139 -9.15 3.56 11.07
C VAL A 139 -8.63 5.00 11.18
N GLU A 140 -7.63 5.27 12.02
CA GLU A 140 -7.00 6.59 12.10
C GLU A 140 -6.30 6.94 10.77
N GLU A 141 -5.61 5.97 10.15
CA GLU A 141 -4.99 6.18 8.84
C GLU A 141 -5.99 6.36 7.72
N MET A 142 -7.11 5.62 7.74
CA MET A 142 -8.20 5.82 6.78
C MET A 142 -8.80 7.22 6.91
N ARG A 143 -8.89 7.79 8.12
CA ARG A 143 -9.31 9.20 8.31
C ARG A 143 -8.31 10.18 7.73
N ASN A 144 -7.01 9.96 7.92
CA ASN A 144 -5.95 10.79 7.32
C ASN A 144 -6.03 10.75 5.78
N ILE A 145 -6.19 9.56 5.20
CA ILE A 145 -6.34 9.40 3.75
C ILE A 145 -7.62 10.08 3.26
N TYR A 146 -8.73 9.93 3.97
CA TYR A 146 -10.00 10.53 3.59
C TYR A 146 -9.96 12.07 3.65
N ALA A 147 -9.24 12.65 4.62
CA ALA A 147 -9.04 14.09 4.73
C ALA A 147 -8.25 14.66 3.55
N LEU A 148 -7.24 13.92 3.06
CA LEU A 148 -6.42 14.33 1.91
C LEU A 148 -7.11 14.07 0.57
N ASN A 149 -7.61 12.85 0.36
CA ASN A 149 -8.33 12.48 -0.86
C ASN A 149 -9.46 11.46 -0.56
N PRO A 150 -10.71 11.93 -0.45
CA PRO A 150 -11.88 11.07 -0.22
C PRO A 150 -12.08 9.99 -1.29
N LYS A 151 -11.58 10.22 -2.52
CA LYS A 151 -11.73 9.30 -3.66
C LYS A 151 -10.55 8.34 -3.83
N SER A 152 -9.62 8.32 -2.88
CA SER A 152 -8.45 7.45 -2.91
C SER A 152 -8.82 5.96 -2.97
N GLU A 153 -8.19 5.23 -3.89
CA GLU A 153 -8.38 3.78 -4.03
C GLU A 153 -7.89 3.01 -2.79
N PHE A 154 -6.96 3.60 -2.03
CA PHE A 154 -6.45 2.99 -0.80
C PHE A 154 -7.53 2.86 0.27
N LEU A 155 -8.54 3.73 0.30
CA LEU A 155 -9.62 3.63 1.29
C LEU A 155 -10.43 2.36 1.11
N GLU A 156 -10.80 2.03 -0.13
CA GLU A 156 -11.57 0.81 -0.44
C GLU A 156 -10.72 -0.44 -0.22
N LEU A 157 -9.43 -0.39 -0.57
CA LEU A 157 -8.48 -1.47 -0.29
C LEU A 157 -8.37 -1.76 1.21
N LEU A 158 -8.22 -0.71 2.03
CA LEU A 158 -8.12 -0.83 3.49
C LEU A 158 -9.43 -1.28 4.12
N LEU A 159 -10.57 -0.82 3.61
CA LEU A 159 -11.89 -1.24 4.06
C LEU A 159 -12.09 -2.75 3.89
N VAL A 160 -11.90 -3.27 2.66
CA VAL A 160 -12.09 -4.69 2.36
C VAL A 160 -11.11 -5.55 3.15
N ARG A 161 -9.84 -5.12 3.26
CA ARG A 161 -8.84 -5.83 4.08
C ARG A 161 -9.23 -5.87 5.55
N SER A 162 -9.72 -4.75 6.08
CA SER A 162 -10.09 -4.61 7.49
C SER A 162 -11.32 -5.46 7.81
N ILE A 163 -12.32 -5.49 6.93
CA ILE A 163 -13.47 -6.40 7.04
C ILE A 163 -12.99 -7.86 7.06
N ARG A 164 -12.15 -8.27 6.10
CA ARG A 164 -11.62 -9.65 6.05
C ARG A 164 -10.84 -10.03 7.31
N GLN A 165 -10.09 -9.09 7.87
CA GLN A 165 -9.35 -9.33 9.09
C GLN A 165 -10.29 -9.40 10.29
N LEU A 166 -11.28 -8.51 10.41
CA LEU A 166 -12.33 -8.59 11.43
C LEU A 166 -13.09 -9.92 11.36
N GLU A 167 -13.49 -10.37 10.17
CA GLU A 167 -14.11 -11.68 9.96
C GLU A 167 -13.25 -12.81 10.52
N ARG A 168 -11.96 -12.86 10.16
CA ARG A 168 -11.04 -13.88 10.66
C ARG A 168 -10.93 -13.85 12.18
N GLU A 169 -10.87 -12.66 12.77
CA GLU A 169 -10.70 -12.47 14.21
C GLU A 169 -11.97 -12.72 15.03
N LEU A 170 -13.16 -12.51 14.45
CA LEU A 170 -14.48 -12.66 15.11
C LEU A 170 -15.16 -14.00 14.81
N LEU A 171 -15.05 -14.51 13.59
CA LEU A 171 -15.72 -15.73 13.12
C LEU A 171 -14.78 -16.94 13.01
N GLY A 172 -13.46 -16.73 13.06
CA GLY A 172 -12.47 -17.78 12.84
C GLY A 172 -12.24 -18.12 11.36
N TYR A 173 -11.43 -19.14 11.08
CA TYR A 173 -11.19 -19.61 9.71
C TYR A 173 -12.46 -20.20 9.08
N PRO A 174 -12.65 -20.08 7.74
CA PRO A 174 -13.76 -20.72 7.06
C PRO A 174 -13.79 -22.22 7.34
N VAL A 175 -14.99 -22.69 7.68
CA VAL A 175 -15.36 -24.09 7.87
C VAL A 175 -15.08 -24.85 6.57
N GLY A 176 -13.89 -25.45 6.45
CA GLY A 176 -13.49 -26.17 5.22
C GLY A 176 -12.16 -26.92 5.31
N THR A 177 -11.25 -26.51 6.19
CA THR A 177 -10.07 -27.31 6.55
C THR A 177 -10.35 -27.97 7.89
N GLY A 178 -10.24 -29.32 7.96
CA GLY A 178 -10.65 -30.18 9.08
C GLY A 178 -10.02 -29.96 10.46
N VAL A 179 -9.59 -28.74 10.78
CA VAL A 179 -9.17 -28.31 12.12
C VAL A 179 -10.41 -27.85 12.90
N ARG A 180 -11.25 -28.82 13.29
CA ARG A 180 -12.18 -28.59 14.41
C ARG A 180 -11.35 -28.55 15.69
N ARG A 181 -10.94 -27.35 16.13
CA ARG A 181 -10.43 -27.17 17.49
C ARG A 181 -11.02 -25.91 18.12
N HIS A 182 -12.03 -26.15 18.94
CA HIS A 182 -12.44 -25.38 20.11
C HIS A 182 -12.30 -23.85 20.04
N GLN A 183 -13.33 -23.17 19.53
CA GLN A 183 -13.74 -21.85 20.03
C GLN A 183 -15.22 -21.56 19.69
N ARG A 184 -16.08 -22.58 19.88
CA ARG A 184 -17.52 -22.35 20.03
C ARG A 184 -17.81 -22.12 21.52
N THR A 185 -17.50 -20.93 22.00
CA THR A 185 -18.03 -20.45 23.28
C THR A 185 -18.49 -19.01 23.11
N ALA A 186 -19.83 -18.90 23.07
CA ALA A 186 -20.64 -17.73 23.35
C ALA A 186 -20.58 -16.53 22.39
N HIS A 187 -21.76 -16.24 21.85
CA HIS A 187 -22.25 -15.01 21.22
C HIS A 187 -22.04 -13.74 22.07
N LYS A 188 -20.81 -13.44 22.47
CA LYS A 188 -20.43 -12.15 23.00
C LYS A 188 -19.22 -11.74 22.19
N ILE A 189 -19.37 -10.73 21.35
CA ILE A 189 -18.23 -10.00 20.79
C ILE A 189 -17.32 -9.74 21.98
N PRO A 190 -16.06 -10.20 21.98
CA PRO A 190 -15.16 -9.88 23.06
C PRO A 190 -15.22 -8.36 23.22
N LYS A 191 -15.52 -7.86 24.43
CA LYS A 191 -15.40 -6.44 24.79
C LYS A 191 -13.91 -6.02 24.83
N ASP A 192 -13.14 -6.58 23.93
CA ASP A 192 -11.72 -6.41 23.71
C ASP A 192 -11.54 -5.49 22.50
N ASP A 193 -10.30 -5.08 22.24
CA ASP A 193 -9.88 -4.17 21.17
C ASP A 193 -10.52 -4.43 19.79
N LYS A 194 -10.88 -5.69 19.50
CA LYS A 194 -11.52 -6.12 18.24
C LYS A 194 -12.94 -5.59 18.06
N GLY A 195 -13.75 -5.61 19.12
CA GLY A 195 -15.11 -5.05 19.09
C GLY A 195 -15.09 -3.53 18.90
N ASN A 196 -14.16 -2.86 19.60
CA ASN A 196 -13.92 -1.42 19.44
C ASN A 196 -13.46 -1.08 18.01
N TRP A 197 -12.62 -1.92 17.40
CA TRP A 197 -12.21 -1.75 16.02
C TRP A 197 -13.38 -1.88 15.03
N ALA A 198 -14.24 -2.89 15.19
CA ALA A 198 -15.44 -3.05 14.36
C ALA A 198 -16.38 -1.84 14.45
N ILE A 199 -16.59 -1.31 15.66
CA ILE A 199 -17.40 -0.11 15.91
C ILE A 199 -16.75 1.11 15.25
N ALA A 200 -15.44 1.31 15.42
CA ALA A 200 -14.72 2.44 14.83
C ALA A 200 -14.76 2.40 13.29
N LEU A 201 -14.61 1.22 12.69
CA LEU A 201 -14.68 1.04 11.23
C LEU A 201 -16.10 1.26 10.70
N ARG A 202 -17.13 0.81 11.43
CA ARG A 202 -18.53 1.09 11.10
C ARG A 202 -18.83 2.58 11.14
N HIS A 203 -18.42 3.28 12.21
CA HIS A 203 -18.62 4.72 12.34
C HIS A 203 -17.94 5.48 11.20
N PHE A 204 -16.70 5.11 10.88
CA PHE A 204 -15.99 5.70 9.75
C PHE A 204 -16.71 5.42 8.41
N SER A 205 -17.23 4.21 8.22
CA SER A 205 -17.97 3.85 7.00
C SER A 205 -19.25 4.67 6.84
N HIS A 206 -19.98 4.89 7.93
CA HIS A 206 -21.14 5.76 7.97
C HIS A 206 -20.80 7.22 7.61
N GLU A 207 -19.74 7.77 8.20
CA GLU A 207 -19.26 9.13 7.90
C GLU A 207 -18.81 9.28 6.44
N ALA A 208 -18.14 8.27 5.90
CA ALA A 208 -17.68 8.23 4.53
C ALA A 208 -18.85 8.18 3.53
N GLN A 209 -19.90 7.41 3.84
CA GLN A 209 -21.12 7.34 3.04
C GLN A 209 -21.92 8.65 3.10
N LYS A 210 -22.21 9.17 4.30
CA LYS A 210 -23.09 10.35 4.48
C LYS A 210 -22.62 11.56 3.68
N ASN A 211 -21.31 11.70 3.53
CA ASN A 211 -20.72 12.81 2.80
C ASN A 211 -20.74 12.62 1.27
N ASN A 212 -21.00 11.41 0.74
CA ASN A 212 -20.98 11.05 -0.68
C ASN A 212 -19.72 11.49 -1.44
N LYS A 213 -18.59 11.70 -0.75
CA LYS A 213 -17.32 12.13 -1.34
C LYS A 213 -16.45 10.96 -1.79
N VAL A 214 -16.73 9.76 -1.29
CA VAL A 214 -15.99 8.54 -1.61
C VAL A 214 -16.23 8.07 -3.04
N LYS A 215 -15.27 7.32 -3.60
CA LYS A 215 -15.31 6.84 -4.98
C LYS A 215 -16.56 5.99 -5.29
N ARG A 216 -16.95 5.09 -4.37
CA ARG A 216 -18.13 4.22 -4.51
C ARG A 216 -18.98 4.20 -3.23
N PRO A 217 -19.89 5.17 -3.00
CA PRO A 217 -20.68 5.26 -1.77
C PRO A 217 -21.47 3.99 -1.41
N GLU A 218 -21.95 3.27 -2.43
CA GLU A 218 -22.68 2.00 -2.25
C GLU A 218 -21.85 0.93 -1.54
N LEU A 219 -20.54 0.84 -1.85
CA LEU A 219 -19.64 -0.10 -1.20
C LEU A 219 -19.55 0.18 0.31
N TRP A 220 -19.50 1.47 0.68
CA TRP A 220 -19.44 1.90 2.08
C TRP A 220 -20.75 1.64 2.81
N HIS A 221 -21.88 1.80 2.14
CA HIS A 221 -23.20 1.48 2.71
C HIS A 221 -23.32 -0.02 2.99
N ILE A 222 -22.96 -0.88 2.03
CA ILE A 222 -22.94 -2.34 2.21
C ILE A 222 -21.98 -2.72 3.33
N ALA A 223 -20.79 -2.12 3.37
CA ALA A 223 -19.81 -2.36 4.44
C ALA A 223 -20.35 -1.95 5.82
N GLU A 224 -21.08 -0.85 5.94
CA GLU A 224 -21.71 -0.43 7.19
C GLU A 224 -22.71 -1.47 7.69
N GLY A 225 -23.62 -1.93 6.81
CA GLY A 225 -24.59 -2.98 7.15
C GLY A 225 -23.92 -4.29 7.55
N TYR A 226 -22.88 -4.69 6.81
CA TYR A 226 -22.13 -5.91 7.11
C TYR A 226 -21.35 -5.83 8.42
N LEU A 227 -20.72 -4.68 8.71
CA LEU A 227 -20.03 -4.45 9.98
C LEU A 227 -21.00 -4.41 11.17
N ALA A 228 -22.22 -3.89 10.98
CA ALA A 228 -23.28 -3.96 12.00
C ALA A 228 -23.67 -5.42 12.29
N PHE A 229 -23.80 -6.25 11.25
CA PHE A 229 -24.04 -7.69 11.39
C PHE A 229 -22.89 -8.40 12.14
N LEU A 230 -21.64 -8.15 11.74
CA LEU A 230 -20.45 -8.71 12.44
C LEU A 230 -20.36 -8.25 13.90
N ALA A 231 -20.85 -7.05 14.21
CA ALA A 231 -20.96 -6.51 15.55
C ALA A 231 -22.26 -6.93 16.29
N GLY A 232 -22.99 -7.93 15.80
CA GLY A 232 -24.20 -8.46 16.46
C GLY A 232 -25.38 -7.48 16.55
N ASP A 233 -25.30 -6.34 15.88
CA ASP A 233 -26.37 -5.34 15.77
C ASP A 233 -27.24 -5.66 14.56
N TYR A 234 -28.06 -6.71 14.69
CA TYR A 234 -28.92 -7.19 13.61
C TYR A 234 -29.95 -6.15 13.16
N TYR A 235 -30.43 -5.29 14.08
CA TYR A 235 -31.35 -4.20 13.76
C TYR A 235 -30.66 -3.10 12.92
N GLY A 236 -29.44 -2.72 13.28
CA GLY A 236 -28.62 -1.82 12.48
C GLY A 236 -28.25 -2.40 11.12
N ALA A 237 -28.02 -3.72 11.03
CA ALA A 237 -27.70 -4.41 9.79
C ALA A 237 -28.87 -4.40 8.78
N GLU A 238 -30.09 -4.70 9.23
CA GLU A 238 -31.29 -4.70 8.38
C GLU A 238 -31.59 -3.30 7.83
N LYS A 239 -31.41 -2.26 8.65
CA LYS A 239 -31.65 -0.87 8.24
C LYS A 239 -30.61 -0.34 7.24
N ASN A 240 -29.37 -0.80 7.33
CA ASN A 240 -28.23 -0.30 6.57
C ASN A 240 -27.80 -1.21 5.42
N THR A 241 -28.50 -2.32 5.19
CA THR A 241 -28.33 -3.10 3.97
C THR A 241 -29.25 -2.53 2.91
N PRO A 242 -28.75 -2.14 1.72
CA PRO A 242 -29.62 -1.70 0.65
C PRO A 242 -30.55 -2.85 0.30
N ALA A 243 -31.85 -2.66 0.49
CA ALA A 243 -32.85 -3.67 0.14
C ALA A 243 -32.58 -4.11 -1.30
N SER A 244 -32.32 -5.41 -1.49
CA SER A 244 -32.37 -5.99 -2.82
C SER A 244 -33.76 -5.68 -3.35
N ARG A 245 -33.87 -4.74 -4.29
CA ARG A 245 -35.09 -4.58 -5.09
C ARG A 245 -35.18 -5.82 -5.96
N THR A 246 -35.67 -6.91 -5.38
CA THR A 246 -36.31 -7.98 -6.12
C THR A 246 -37.57 -7.35 -6.68
N SER A 247 -37.42 -6.70 -7.83
CA SER A 247 -38.54 -6.40 -8.71
C SER A 247 -39.09 -7.75 -9.14
N SER A 248 -40.25 -8.08 -8.57
CA SER A 248 -41.13 -9.12 -9.07
C SER A 248 -41.74 -8.67 -10.39
#